data_AF-A0AAD7F9R9-F1
#
_entry.id   AF-A0AAD7F9R9-F1
#
_cell.length_a   1.000
_cell.length_b   1.000
_cell.length_c   1.000
_cell.angle_alpha   90.00
_cell.angle_beta   90.00
_cell.angle_gamma   90.00
#
_symmetry.space_group_name_H-M   'P 1'
#
loop_
_entity.id
_entity.type
_entity.pdbx_description
1 polymer ?
#
loop_
_entity_poly.entity_id
_entity_poly.type
_entity_poly.pdbx_seq_one_letter_code
_entity_poly.pdbx_strand_id
1 'polypeptide(L)'
;MAFPTLRTLELDAEIEAPTRFLEWADGISLVDLTVVCPLLKVHRLFSAIETGISHSSLQQLAFHSSDNSFDGAHVAAHLIRGPSLRHLFCFVNLTSLSVSTPVGFDLDDETVTDMARSWRHIEYLDLQALCGTPAPRATLRCLQAFPQYCPQLTSLSMSFDATVLPESHGAVSLQTLRYLNVEGSPIGDAVSVGQYINAIFPSLRRVETLADTLGGDYELAVVVVPRIFDSQATWQDVERVLCGTGVR
;
A
#
# COMPACT_ATOMS: atom_id res chain seq x y z
N MET A 1 -1.91 14.60 -30.42
CA MET A 1 -2.20 13.65 -29.33
C MET A 1 -2.04 12.24 -29.89
N ALA A 2 -1.03 11.50 -29.43
CA ALA A 2 -0.84 10.13 -29.87
C ALA A 2 -1.84 9.23 -29.11
N PHE A 3 -2.59 8.39 -29.83
CA PHE A 3 -3.54 7.41 -29.29
C PHE A 3 -4.78 7.97 -28.53
N PRO A 4 -5.70 8.69 -29.19
CA PRO A 4 -6.87 9.30 -28.54
C PRO A 4 -7.86 8.29 -27.91
N THR A 5 -7.85 7.05 -28.39
CA THR A 5 -8.74 5.97 -27.93
C THR A 5 -8.07 5.01 -26.95
N LEU A 6 -6.77 5.19 -26.65
CA LEU A 6 -6.09 4.34 -25.68
C LEU A 6 -6.67 4.63 -24.29
N ARG A 7 -7.00 3.56 -23.57
CA ARG A 7 -7.61 3.61 -22.23
C ARG A 7 -6.88 2.72 -21.23
N THR A 8 -6.34 1.61 -21.70
CA THR A 8 -5.54 0.67 -20.91
C THR A 8 -4.17 0.58 -21.54
N LEU A 9 -3.14 0.60 -20.70
CA LEU A 9 -1.76 0.44 -21.11
C LEU A 9 -1.03 -0.46 -20.12
N GLU A 10 -0.36 -1.47 -20.64
CA GLU A 10 0.52 -2.35 -19.87
C GLU A 10 1.93 -2.23 -20.42
N LEU A 11 2.89 -1.99 -19.53
CA LEU A 11 4.29 -1.79 -19.86
C LEU A 11 5.14 -2.77 -19.05
N ASP A 12 5.61 -3.82 -19.71
CA ASP A 12 6.57 -4.78 -19.17
C ASP A 12 7.92 -4.58 -19.87
N ALA A 13 8.80 -3.82 -19.23
CA ALA A 13 10.12 -3.48 -19.76
C ALA A 13 11.03 -2.89 -18.66
N GLU A 14 12.33 -2.78 -18.95
CA GLU A 14 13.27 -2.01 -18.12
C GLU A 14 12.77 -0.58 -17.86
N ILE A 15 12.90 -0.09 -16.62
CA ILE A 15 12.22 1.13 -16.11
C ILE A 15 12.42 2.40 -16.98
N GLU A 16 13.53 2.50 -17.71
CA GLU A 16 13.78 3.62 -18.62
C GLU A 16 12.82 3.67 -19.81
N ALA A 17 12.35 2.53 -20.33
CA ALA A 17 11.46 2.50 -21.48
C ALA A 17 10.04 2.99 -21.13
N PRO A 18 9.36 2.49 -20.06
CA PRO A 18 8.10 3.05 -19.59
C PRO A 18 8.21 4.53 -19.24
N THR A 19 9.29 4.92 -18.55
CA THR A 19 9.54 6.31 -18.16
C THR A 19 9.60 7.23 -19.39
N ARG A 20 10.42 6.89 -20.39
CA ARG A 20 10.54 7.71 -21.61
C ARG A 20 9.26 7.73 -22.43
N PHE A 21 8.55 6.62 -22.50
CA PHE A 21 7.26 6.57 -23.17
C PHE A 21 6.27 7.54 -22.52
N LEU A 22 6.19 7.55 -21.19
CA LEU A 22 5.30 8.43 -20.44
C LEU A 22 5.74 9.90 -20.46
N GLU A 23 7.05 10.17 -20.45
CA GLU A 23 7.59 11.53 -20.66
C GLU A 23 7.24 12.09 -22.05
N TRP A 24 7.16 11.21 -23.07
CA TRP A 24 6.77 11.58 -24.43
C TRP A 24 5.25 11.69 -24.61
N ALA A 25 4.51 10.85 -23.89
CA ALA A 25 3.05 10.84 -23.87
C ALA A 25 2.53 12.11 -23.20
N ASP A 26 2.21 13.15 -23.96
CA ASP A 26 1.66 14.39 -23.39
C ASP A 26 0.13 14.29 -23.20
N GLY A 27 -0.30 14.13 -21.95
CA GLY A 27 -1.70 14.23 -21.53
C GLY A 27 -2.61 13.09 -22.02
N ILE A 28 -2.11 11.85 -22.08
CA ILE A 28 -2.93 10.71 -22.51
C ILE A 28 -4.02 10.44 -21.47
N SER A 29 -5.26 10.25 -21.93
CA SER A 29 -6.41 9.94 -21.07
C SER A 29 -6.53 8.44 -20.80
N LEU A 30 -5.56 7.88 -20.08
CA LEU A 30 -5.60 6.48 -19.62
C LEU A 30 -6.55 6.34 -18.43
N VAL A 31 -7.28 5.23 -18.40
CA VAL A 31 -8.12 4.78 -17.29
C VAL A 31 -7.37 3.76 -16.44
N ASP A 32 -6.56 2.93 -17.08
CA ASP A 32 -5.80 1.85 -16.44
C ASP A 32 -4.35 1.87 -16.95
N LEU A 33 -3.41 1.89 -16.01
CA LEU A 33 -1.98 1.75 -16.26
C LEU A 33 -1.42 0.64 -15.38
N THR A 34 -0.79 -0.35 -16.01
CA THR A 34 0.03 -1.36 -15.35
C THR A 34 1.48 -1.23 -15.81
N VAL A 35 2.41 -1.15 -14.86
CA VAL A 35 3.85 -1.14 -15.15
C VAL A 35 4.54 -2.25 -14.38
N VAL A 36 5.28 -3.09 -15.10
CA VAL A 36 6.12 -4.15 -14.55
C VAL A 36 7.56 -3.83 -14.91
N CYS A 37 8.38 -3.47 -13.92
CA CYS A 37 9.79 -3.15 -14.15
C CYS A 37 10.67 -3.24 -12.88
N PRO A 38 12.01 -3.29 -13.04
CA PRO A 38 12.95 -3.18 -11.92
C PRO A 38 12.78 -1.85 -11.17
N LEU A 39 12.86 -1.90 -9.84
CA LEU A 39 12.38 -0.81 -8.97
C LEU A 39 13.34 0.35 -8.72
N LEU A 40 14.40 0.46 -9.51
CA LEU A 40 15.40 1.50 -9.35
C LEU A 40 14.88 2.83 -9.90
N LYS A 41 14.82 3.86 -9.04
CA LYS A 41 14.44 5.24 -9.42
C LYS A 41 12.95 5.46 -9.76
N VAL A 42 12.03 4.80 -9.06
CA VAL A 42 10.57 5.01 -9.21
C VAL A 42 10.13 6.47 -9.19
N HIS A 43 10.86 7.33 -8.47
CA HIS A 43 10.56 8.75 -8.40
C HIS A 43 10.42 9.38 -9.80
N ARG A 44 11.34 9.06 -10.72
CA ARG A 44 11.29 9.59 -12.09
C ARG A 44 10.12 9.02 -12.87
N LEU A 45 9.82 7.74 -12.71
CA LEU A 45 8.67 7.12 -13.35
C LEU A 45 7.35 7.73 -12.85
N PHE A 46 7.18 7.89 -11.53
CA PHE A 46 5.98 8.50 -10.96
C PHE A 46 5.84 9.96 -11.39
N SER A 47 6.94 10.71 -11.49
CA SER A 47 6.94 12.05 -12.09
C SER A 47 6.55 12.02 -13.58
N ALA A 48 7.02 11.04 -14.35
CA ALA A 48 6.61 10.88 -15.75
C ALA A 48 5.12 10.53 -15.89
N ILE A 49 4.58 9.69 -14.99
CA ILE A 49 3.14 9.38 -14.89
C ILE A 49 2.36 10.67 -14.61
N GLU A 50 2.77 11.45 -13.61
CA GLU A 50 2.15 12.74 -13.25
C GLU A 50 2.07 13.69 -14.45
N THR A 51 3.15 13.81 -15.22
CA THR A 51 3.18 14.75 -16.36
C THR A 51 2.52 14.19 -17.61
N GLY A 52 2.59 12.89 -17.83
CA GLY A 52 2.21 12.26 -19.09
C GLY A 52 0.76 11.79 -19.18
N ILE A 53 0.11 11.63 -18.03
CA ILE A 53 -1.27 11.10 -17.95
C ILE A 53 -2.20 12.18 -17.45
N SER A 54 -3.41 12.25 -18.03
CA SER A 54 -4.45 13.14 -17.53
C SER A 54 -4.84 12.79 -16.09
N HIS A 55 -4.75 13.78 -15.21
CA HIS A 55 -5.04 13.65 -13.77
C HIS A 55 -6.47 13.19 -13.46
N SER A 56 -7.42 13.49 -14.35
CA SER A 56 -8.82 13.15 -14.18
C SER A 56 -9.24 11.82 -14.83
N SER A 57 -8.39 11.20 -15.65
CA SER A 57 -8.80 9.98 -16.37
C SER A 57 -8.42 8.69 -15.65
N LEU A 58 -7.27 8.69 -14.96
CA LEU A 58 -6.70 7.47 -14.38
C LEU A 58 -7.54 7.01 -13.18
N GLN A 59 -7.98 5.75 -13.23
CA GLN A 59 -8.76 5.10 -12.20
C GLN A 59 -8.01 3.93 -11.57
N GLN A 60 -7.19 3.23 -12.36
CA GLN A 60 -6.42 2.08 -11.90
C GLN A 60 -4.93 2.29 -12.21
N LEU A 61 -4.11 2.10 -11.19
CA LEU A 61 -2.66 2.13 -11.31
C LEU A 61 -2.07 0.92 -10.59
N ALA A 62 -1.40 0.06 -11.35
CA ALA A 62 -0.64 -1.06 -10.82
C ALA A 62 0.83 -0.89 -11.16
N PHE A 63 1.68 -1.03 -10.16
CA PHE A 63 3.12 -1.01 -10.30
C PHE A 63 3.70 -2.25 -9.62
N HIS A 64 4.36 -3.11 -10.37
CA HIS A 64 4.94 -4.35 -9.87
C HIS A 64 6.43 -4.44 -10.16
N SER A 65 7.20 -4.83 -9.15
CA SER A 65 8.60 -5.13 -9.36
C SER A 65 8.77 -6.46 -10.10
N SER A 66 9.60 -6.46 -11.15
CA SER A 66 10.09 -7.69 -11.77
C SER A 66 11.28 -8.31 -11.01
N ASP A 67 11.89 -7.58 -10.07
CA ASP A 67 13.08 -8.00 -9.34
C ASP A 67 12.71 -8.91 -8.16
N ASN A 68 12.84 -10.22 -8.36
CA ASN A 68 12.71 -11.20 -7.29
C ASN A 68 14.03 -11.43 -6.53
N SER A 69 15.14 -10.85 -6.99
CA SER A 69 16.50 -11.14 -6.50
C SER A 69 17.08 -10.04 -5.61
N PHE A 70 16.31 -9.54 -4.64
CA PHE A 70 16.80 -8.53 -3.72
C PHE A 70 17.82 -9.14 -2.74
N ASP A 71 19.09 -8.73 -2.85
CA ASP A 71 20.22 -9.27 -2.09
C ASP A 71 20.44 -8.60 -0.72
N GLY A 72 19.59 -7.63 -0.35
CA GLY A 72 19.69 -6.90 0.91
C GLY A 72 20.73 -5.77 0.93
N ALA A 73 21.64 -5.68 -0.05
CA ALA A 73 22.80 -4.79 0.02
C ALA A 73 22.44 -3.29 -0.02
N HIS A 74 21.24 -2.94 -0.50
CA HIS A 74 20.83 -1.54 -0.70
C HIS A 74 19.35 -1.23 -0.36
N VAL A 75 18.83 -1.77 0.75
CA VAL A 75 17.45 -1.51 1.27
C VAL A 75 16.99 -0.07 1.06
N ALA A 76 17.81 0.91 1.48
CA ALA A 76 17.45 2.33 1.42
C ALA A 76 17.23 2.89 0.00
N ALA A 77 17.84 2.28 -1.02
CA ALA A 77 17.72 2.68 -2.42
C ALA A 77 16.44 2.17 -3.09
N HIS A 78 15.89 1.07 -2.58
CA HIS A 78 14.65 0.44 -3.09
C HIS A 78 13.40 0.86 -2.31
N LEU A 79 13.58 1.51 -1.16
CA LEU A 79 12.49 1.98 -0.31
C LEU A 79 11.75 3.16 -0.97
N ILE A 80 10.43 3.00 -1.18
CA ILE A 80 9.59 4.07 -1.67
C ILE A 80 9.23 5.00 -0.51
N ARG A 81 9.61 6.27 -0.64
CA ARG A 81 9.35 7.31 0.37
C ARG A 81 8.15 8.15 -0.03
N GLY A 82 7.53 8.79 0.97
CA GLY A 82 6.41 9.72 0.77
C GLY A 82 6.58 10.72 -0.38
N PRO A 83 7.74 11.42 -0.53
CA PRO A 83 7.95 12.36 -1.63
C PRO A 83 7.83 11.74 -3.03
N SER A 84 8.15 10.46 -3.21
CA SER A 84 7.95 9.78 -4.50
C SER A 84 6.47 9.52 -4.77
N LEU A 85 5.70 9.09 -3.76
CA LEU A 85 4.27 8.83 -3.93
C LEU A 85 3.45 10.11 -4.17
N ARG A 86 3.93 11.28 -3.73
CA ARG A 86 3.25 12.56 -3.92
C ARG A 86 2.95 12.89 -5.38
N HIS A 87 3.76 12.40 -6.32
CA HIS A 87 3.49 12.53 -7.77
C HIS A 87 2.18 11.86 -8.19
N LEU A 88 1.69 10.89 -7.42
CA LEU A 88 0.45 10.18 -7.70
C LEU A 88 -0.77 10.85 -7.03
N PHE A 89 -0.59 11.91 -6.24
CA PHE A 89 -1.69 12.55 -5.51
C PHE A 89 -2.59 13.41 -6.41
N CYS A 90 -2.13 13.75 -7.62
CA CYS A 90 -2.94 14.47 -8.59
C CYS A 90 -4.07 13.63 -9.20
N PHE A 91 -4.01 12.30 -9.12
CA PHE A 91 -5.02 11.40 -9.69
C PHE A 91 -6.24 11.26 -8.78
N VAL A 92 -7.10 12.28 -8.80
CA VAL A 92 -8.25 12.39 -7.89
C VAL A 92 -9.33 11.32 -8.11
N ASN A 93 -9.36 10.69 -9.29
CA ASN A 93 -10.33 9.65 -9.66
C ASN A 93 -9.81 8.23 -9.48
N LEU A 94 -8.66 8.05 -8.81
CA LEU A 94 -8.08 6.74 -8.57
C LEU A 94 -8.98 5.92 -7.64
N THR A 95 -9.40 4.75 -8.13
CA THR A 95 -10.21 3.76 -7.40
C THR A 95 -9.40 2.54 -6.99
N SER A 96 -8.31 2.25 -7.69
CA SER A 96 -7.40 1.14 -7.38
C SER A 96 -5.95 1.57 -7.52
N LEU A 97 -5.16 1.35 -6.46
CA LEU A 97 -3.72 1.52 -6.45
C LEU A 97 -3.05 0.27 -5.88
N SER A 98 -2.21 -0.39 -6.67
CA SER A 98 -1.34 -1.46 -6.21
C SER A 98 0.11 -1.11 -6.53
N VAL A 99 0.97 -1.09 -5.52
CA VAL A 99 2.40 -0.88 -5.67
C VAL A 99 3.11 -1.97 -4.87
N SER A 100 3.78 -2.90 -5.56
CA SER A 100 4.58 -3.93 -4.92
C SER A 100 6.07 -3.69 -5.12
N THR A 101 6.83 -3.81 -4.04
CA THR A 101 8.27 -3.50 -4.02
C THR A 101 9.05 -4.54 -3.23
N PRO A 102 10.35 -4.80 -3.50
CA PRO A 102 11.12 -5.73 -2.70
C PRO A 102 11.19 -5.34 -1.22
N VAL A 103 11.28 -4.04 -0.91
CA VAL A 103 11.65 -3.56 0.44
C VAL A 103 10.54 -2.77 1.13
N GLY A 104 9.46 -2.44 0.43
CA GLY A 104 8.32 -1.71 0.97
C GLY A 104 8.48 -0.20 0.94
N PHE A 105 7.94 0.43 1.99
CA PHE A 105 7.68 1.86 2.03
C PHE A 105 8.18 2.50 3.34
N ASP A 106 8.65 3.74 3.25
CA ASP A 106 8.96 4.61 4.38
C ASP A 106 7.97 5.77 4.38
N LEU A 107 6.85 5.51 5.07
CA LEU A 107 5.73 6.42 5.25
C LEU A 107 5.58 6.71 6.74
N ASP A 108 5.19 7.93 7.06
CA ASP A 108 4.72 8.33 8.38
C ASP A 108 3.22 8.65 8.36
N ASP A 109 2.62 8.89 9.52
CA ASP A 109 1.19 9.18 9.67
C ASP A 109 0.73 10.37 8.81
N GLU A 110 1.58 11.40 8.64
CA GLU A 110 1.26 12.58 7.84
C GLU A 110 1.18 12.22 6.36
N THR A 111 2.16 11.47 5.86
CA THR A 111 2.16 10.98 4.47
C THR A 111 0.92 10.12 4.18
N VAL A 112 0.56 9.20 5.08
CA VAL A 112 -0.64 8.36 4.95
C VAL A 112 -1.91 9.21 4.95
N THR A 113 -1.97 10.26 5.77
CA THR A 113 -3.09 11.20 5.80
C THR A 113 -3.22 11.96 4.48
N ASP A 114 -2.11 12.43 3.92
CA ASP A 114 -2.10 13.12 2.61
C ASP A 114 -2.53 12.19 1.47
N MET A 115 -2.11 10.92 1.50
CA MET A 115 -2.57 9.89 0.57
C MET A 115 -4.09 9.73 0.62
N ALA A 116 -4.65 9.51 1.81
CA ALA A 116 -6.09 9.33 1.99
C ALA A 116 -6.90 10.57 1.54
N ARG A 117 -6.39 11.78 1.78
CA ARG A 117 -7.00 13.04 1.32
C ARG A 117 -7.02 13.19 -0.20
N SER A 118 -6.00 12.67 -0.86
CA SER A 118 -5.79 12.80 -2.31
C SER A 118 -6.62 11.77 -3.07
N TRP A 119 -6.73 10.54 -2.56
CA TRP A 119 -7.44 9.44 -3.20
C TRP A 119 -8.79 9.16 -2.53
N ARG A 120 -9.71 10.13 -2.60
CA ARG A 120 -11.01 10.05 -1.89
C ARG A 120 -11.95 8.97 -2.43
N HIS A 121 -11.74 8.55 -3.68
CA HIS A 121 -12.51 7.52 -4.36
C HIS A 121 -11.84 6.14 -4.33
N ILE A 122 -10.76 5.98 -3.57
CA ILE A 122 -10.02 4.72 -3.50
C ILE A 122 -10.89 3.62 -2.88
N GLU A 123 -10.96 2.48 -3.56
CA GLU A 123 -11.65 1.27 -3.12
C GLU A 123 -10.65 0.17 -2.75
N TYR A 124 -9.52 0.12 -3.46
CA TYR A 124 -8.42 -0.83 -3.26
C TYR A 124 -7.10 -0.07 -3.15
N LEU A 125 -6.44 -0.16 -1.99
CA LEU A 125 -5.11 0.39 -1.76
C LEU A 125 -4.18 -0.71 -1.27
N ASP A 126 -3.11 -0.96 -2.00
CA ASP A 126 -2.24 -2.11 -1.78
C ASP A 126 -0.77 -1.72 -1.94
N LEU A 127 -0.06 -1.64 -0.81
CA LEU A 127 1.33 -1.21 -0.71
C LEU A 127 2.16 -2.35 -0.11
N GLN A 128 2.63 -3.26 -0.97
CA GLN A 128 3.25 -4.53 -0.56
C GLN A 128 4.78 -4.48 -0.57
N ALA A 129 5.36 -5.25 0.34
CA ALA A 129 6.80 -5.51 0.39
C ALA A 129 7.09 -7.00 0.18
N LEU A 130 7.73 -7.37 -0.93
CA LEU A 130 7.94 -8.76 -1.34
C LEU A 130 9.00 -9.49 -0.49
N CYS A 131 10.02 -8.78 0.00
CA CYS A 131 11.15 -9.36 0.74
C CYS A 131 11.20 -8.88 2.20
N GLY A 132 10.12 -8.27 2.69
CA GLY A 132 10.01 -7.71 4.04
C GLY A 132 10.24 -6.21 4.10
N THR A 133 9.60 -5.56 5.08
CA THR A 133 9.69 -4.11 5.31
C THR A 133 10.72 -3.80 6.41
N PRO A 134 11.46 -2.68 6.29
CA PRO A 134 12.00 -2.00 7.47
C PRO A 134 10.90 -1.74 8.50
N ALA A 135 11.30 -1.46 9.75
CA ALA A 135 10.35 -1.05 10.78
C ALA A 135 9.54 0.16 10.27
N PRO A 136 8.20 0.05 10.21
CA PRO A 136 7.36 1.11 9.69
C PRO A 136 7.42 2.35 10.61
N ARG A 137 7.39 3.55 10.01
CA ARG A 137 7.28 4.82 10.73
C ARG A 137 5.84 5.27 10.92
N ALA A 138 4.94 4.86 10.03
CA ALA A 138 3.52 5.00 10.19
C ALA A 138 3.09 4.15 11.38
N THR A 139 2.25 4.70 12.24
CA THR A 139 1.76 4.04 13.45
C THR A 139 0.33 3.59 13.23
N LEU A 140 -0.21 2.77 14.13
CA LEU A 140 -1.61 2.36 14.14
C LEU A 140 -2.60 3.55 14.07
N ARG A 141 -2.17 4.76 14.48
CA ARG A 141 -2.96 6.00 14.37
C ARG A 141 -3.26 6.37 12.91
N CYS A 142 -2.36 6.08 11.97
CA CYS A 142 -2.51 6.48 10.57
C CYS A 142 -3.80 5.90 9.94
N LEU A 143 -4.28 4.76 10.43
CA LEU A 143 -5.51 4.11 9.94
C LEU A 143 -6.76 4.99 10.09
N GLN A 144 -6.75 5.98 11.00
CA GLN A 144 -7.86 6.92 11.19
C GLN A 144 -8.11 7.83 9.98
N ALA A 145 -7.10 8.01 9.11
CA ALA A 145 -7.25 8.83 7.92
C ALA A 145 -8.24 8.23 6.92
N PHE A 146 -8.29 6.90 6.79
CA PHE A 146 -9.12 6.24 5.77
C PHE A 146 -10.63 6.38 6.01
N PRO A 147 -11.18 6.14 7.21
CA PRO A 147 -12.58 6.44 7.50
C PRO A 147 -12.97 7.90 7.25
N GLN A 148 -12.02 8.83 7.44
CA GLN A 148 -12.28 10.24 7.29
C GLN A 148 -12.33 10.68 5.82
N TYR A 149 -11.48 10.12 4.96
CA TYR A 149 -11.28 10.63 3.60
C TYR A 149 -11.61 9.63 2.48
N CYS A 150 -11.64 8.32 2.77
CA CYS A 150 -11.82 7.24 1.80
C CYS A 150 -13.07 6.39 2.13
N PRO A 151 -14.29 6.93 1.99
CA PRO A 151 -15.52 6.27 2.40
C PRO A 151 -15.88 5.01 1.59
N GLN A 152 -15.20 4.79 0.46
CA GLN A 152 -15.43 3.64 -0.43
C GLN A 152 -14.36 2.55 -0.28
N LEU A 153 -13.35 2.74 0.59
CA LEU A 153 -12.26 1.79 0.73
C LEU A 153 -12.79 0.43 1.24
N THR A 154 -12.49 -0.64 0.50
CA THR A 154 -12.91 -2.01 0.79
C THR A 154 -11.74 -2.95 1.11
N SER A 155 -10.55 -2.65 0.59
CA SER A 155 -9.33 -3.43 0.82
C SER A 155 -8.15 -2.49 1.06
N LEU A 156 -7.39 -2.76 2.12
CA LEU A 156 -6.19 -2.02 2.50
C LEU A 156 -5.04 -3.00 2.75
N SER A 157 -3.92 -2.83 2.05
CA SER A 157 -2.64 -3.44 2.41
C SER A 157 -1.58 -2.37 2.67
N MET A 158 -0.99 -2.37 3.86
CA MET A 158 0.17 -1.54 4.20
C MET A 158 0.79 -1.98 5.53
N SER A 159 2.08 -1.67 5.71
CA SER A 159 2.78 -1.86 6.98
C SER A 159 2.66 -0.62 7.89
N PHE A 160 2.44 -0.83 9.18
CA PHE A 160 2.39 0.20 10.22
C PHE A 160 2.83 -0.37 11.58
N ASP A 161 3.27 0.48 12.49
CA ASP A 161 3.66 0.09 13.84
C ASP A 161 2.44 0.01 14.76
N ALA A 162 2.07 -1.19 15.17
CA ALA A 162 0.99 -1.47 16.13
C ALA A 162 1.52 -1.88 17.52
N THR A 163 2.76 -1.51 17.85
CA THR A 163 3.31 -1.73 19.20
C THR A 163 2.80 -0.74 20.22
N VAL A 164 2.35 0.44 19.78
CA VAL A 164 1.79 1.51 20.63
C VAL A 164 0.37 1.84 20.19
N LEU A 165 -0.56 1.84 21.14
CA LEU A 165 -1.95 2.23 20.91
C LEU A 165 -2.10 3.76 20.91
N PRO A 166 -2.92 4.32 20.01
CA PRO A 166 -3.31 5.72 20.09
C PRO A 166 -4.15 6.00 21.34
N GLU A 167 -4.02 7.19 21.91
CA GLU A 167 -4.76 7.62 23.12
C GLU A 167 -6.29 7.64 22.92
N SER A 168 -6.75 7.77 21.68
CA SER A 168 -8.16 7.74 21.32
C SER A 168 -8.37 7.04 19.98
N HIS A 169 -9.51 6.36 19.86
CA HIS A 169 -10.05 5.97 18.57
C HIS A 169 -10.80 7.16 17.97
N GLY A 170 -10.61 7.43 16.68
CA GLY A 170 -11.30 8.50 15.98
C GLY A 170 -12.82 8.35 16.06
N ALA A 171 -13.56 9.46 15.95
CA ALA A 171 -15.02 9.46 16.04
C ALA A 171 -15.73 8.79 14.82
N VAL A 172 -14.98 8.49 13.75
CA VAL A 172 -15.52 7.99 12.49
C VAL A 172 -15.07 6.56 12.26
N SER A 173 -16.03 5.67 12.04
CA SER A 173 -15.81 4.27 11.65
C SER A 173 -16.07 4.10 10.15
N LEU A 174 -15.28 3.27 9.48
CA LEU A 174 -15.47 2.90 8.08
C LEU A 174 -16.14 1.52 7.98
N GLN A 175 -17.38 1.53 7.47
CA GLN A 175 -18.22 0.33 7.35
C GLN A 175 -17.96 -0.45 6.07
N THR A 176 -17.14 0.04 5.15
CA THR A 176 -16.90 -0.58 3.83
C THR A 176 -15.66 -1.45 3.79
N LEU A 177 -14.68 -1.25 4.69
CA LEU A 177 -13.46 -2.05 4.72
C LEU A 177 -13.81 -3.50 5.08
N ARG A 178 -13.33 -4.44 4.27
CA ARG A 178 -13.57 -5.89 4.41
C ARG A 178 -12.27 -6.67 4.60
N TYR A 179 -11.18 -6.17 4.03
CA TYR A 179 -9.88 -6.83 4.00
C TYR A 179 -8.79 -5.86 4.47
N LEU A 180 -7.98 -6.31 5.43
CA LEU A 180 -6.82 -5.59 5.93
C LEU A 180 -5.61 -6.53 5.90
N ASN A 181 -4.67 -6.29 4.99
CA ASN A 181 -3.36 -6.93 5.04
C ASN A 181 -2.38 -5.98 5.75
N VAL A 182 -1.82 -6.46 6.86
CA VAL A 182 -0.90 -5.71 7.72
C VAL A 182 0.56 -5.97 7.37
N GLU A 183 0.83 -6.72 6.32
CA GLU A 183 2.19 -7.00 5.83
C GLU A 183 3.08 -7.58 6.94
N GLY A 184 4.19 -6.90 7.26
CA GLY A 184 5.10 -7.22 8.36
C GLY A 184 4.93 -6.32 9.59
N SER A 185 3.74 -5.75 9.81
CA SER A 185 3.47 -4.80 10.91
C SER A 185 3.79 -5.42 12.28
N PRO A 186 4.63 -4.79 13.11
CA PRO A 186 4.85 -5.25 14.47
C PRO A 186 3.63 -4.97 15.35
N ILE A 187 3.41 -5.84 16.34
CA ILE A 187 2.26 -5.74 17.24
C ILE A 187 2.67 -5.88 18.71
N GLY A 188 2.10 -5.02 19.56
CA GLY A 188 2.31 -5.04 21.01
C GLY A 188 1.32 -5.95 21.73
N ASP A 189 0.09 -5.45 21.92
CA ASP A 189 -1.01 -6.18 22.58
C ASP A 189 -2.13 -6.51 21.58
N ALA A 190 -2.26 -7.79 21.21
CA ALA A 190 -3.21 -8.21 20.19
C ALA A 190 -4.67 -7.90 20.55
N VAL A 191 -5.05 -7.99 21.83
CA VAL A 191 -6.44 -7.74 22.26
C VAL A 191 -6.81 -6.28 22.06
N SER A 192 -5.99 -5.37 22.58
CA SER A 192 -6.26 -3.94 22.50
C SER A 192 -6.12 -3.41 21.07
N VAL A 193 -5.17 -3.93 20.29
CA VAL A 193 -5.05 -3.60 18.86
C VAL A 193 -6.28 -4.09 18.09
N GLY A 194 -6.76 -5.31 18.36
CA GLY A 194 -7.99 -5.83 17.76
C GLY A 194 -9.23 -5.01 18.11
N GLN A 195 -9.37 -4.58 19.36
CA GLN A 195 -10.45 -3.68 19.78
C GLN A 195 -10.39 -2.33 19.06
N TYR A 196 -9.19 -1.75 18.96
CA TYR A 196 -8.96 -0.49 18.26
C TYR A 196 -9.32 -0.60 16.76
N ILE A 197 -8.84 -1.65 16.09
CA ILE A 197 -9.15 -1.92 14.68
C ILE A 197 -10.65 -2.15 14.50
N ASN A 198 -11.32 -2.90 15.38
CA ASN A 198 -12.75 -3.12 15.31
C ASN A 198 -13.57 -1.83 15.46
N ALA A 199 -13.10 -0.90 16.31
CA ALA A 199 -13.77 0.39 16.49
C ALA A 199 -13.73 1.24 15.20
N ILE A 200 -12.64 1.17 14.45
CA ILE A 200 -12.44 1.93 13.21
C ILE A 200 -13.03 1.20 12.00
N PHE A 201 -12.92 -0.12 11.95
CA PHE A 201 -13.33 -0.98 10.84
C PHE A 201 -14.26 -2.10 11.31
N PRO A 202 -15.47 -1.78 11.81
CA PRO A 202 -16.36 -2.77 12.45
C PRO A 202 -16.92 -3.82 11.51
N SER A 203 -16.80 -3.63 10.20
CA SER A 203 -17.22 -4.61 9.18
C SER A 203 -16.03 -5.38 8.57
N LEU A 204 -14.85 -5.29 9.18
CA LEU A 204 -13.65 -6.01 8.75
C LEU A 204 -13.86 -7.51 8.89
N ARG A 205 -13.60 -8.26 7.82
CA ARG A 205 -13.88 -9.71 7.76
C ARG A 205 -12.63 -10.57 7.85
N ARG A 206 -11.49 -10.03 7.45
CA ARG A 206 -10.25 -10.77 7.32
C ARG A 206 -9.05 -9.86 7.60
N VAL A 207 -8.11 -10.40 8.37
CA VAL A 207 -6.79 -9.78 8.57
C VAL A 207 -5.74 -10.76 8.07
N GLU A 208 -4.85 -10.29 7.20
CA GLU A 208 -3.76 -11.11 6.64
C GLU A 208 -2.41 -10.47 6.94
N THR A 209 -1.36 -11.29 6.89
CA THR A 209 0.04 -10.86 6.91
C THR A 209 0.70 -11.17 5.58
N LEU A 210 1.90 -10.62 5.34
CA LEU A 210 2.70 -10.93 4.14
C LEU A 210 2.92 -12.44 3.97
N ALA A 211 3.08 -13.16 5.08
CA ALA A 211 3.31 -14.61 5.09
C ALA A 211 2.09 -15.43 4.62
N ASP A 212 0.88 -14.88 4.69
CA ASP A 212 -0.35 -15.53 4.24
C ASP A 212 -0.59 -15.32 2.74
N THR A 213 -0.22 -14.13 2.23
CA THR A 213 -0.51 -13.67 0.86
C THR A 213 0.36 -14.35 -0.19
N LEU A 214 1.64 -14.41 0.09
CA LEU A 214 2.50 -15.35 -0.58
C LEU A 214 2.01 -16.71 0.01
N GLY A 215 1.45 -17.70 -0.67
CA GLY A 215 1.09 -19.01 -0.03
C GLY A 215 2.20 -20.08 0.07
N GLY A 216 2.67 -20.44 1.29
CA GLY A 216 3.63 -21.49 1.71
C GLY A 216 4.93 -21.86 0.93
N ASP A 217 5.03 -21.63 -0.38
CA ASP A 217 5.93 -22.35 -1.30
C ASP A 217 6.97 -21.46 -2.02
N TYR A 218 6.93 -20.13 -1.90
CA TYR A 218 8.03 -19.29 -2.38
C TYR A 218 9.14 -19.31 -1.32
N GLU A 219 10.13 -20.16 -1.60
CA GLU A 219 11.49 -20.05 -1.06
C GLU A 219 12.18 -18.80 -1.67
N LEU A 220 11.50 -17.64 -1.67
CA LEU A 220 12.20 -16.37 -1.83
C LEU A 220 13.18 -16.31 -0.68
N ALA A 221 14.45 -16.05 -1.00
CA ALA A 221 15.45 -15.75 0.00
C ALA A 221 14.91 -14.58 0.83
N VAL A 222 14.23 -14.91 1.92
CA VAL A 222 14.04 -14.03 3.06
C VAL A 222 15.47 -13.78 3.47
N VAL A 223 16.09 -12.75 2.89
CA VAL A 223 17.19 -12.07 3.54
C VAL A 223 16.60 -11.79 4.90
N VAL A 224 17.04 -12.59 5.86
CA VAL A 224 16.58 -12.56 7.23
C VAL A 224 16.99 -11.18 7.72
N VAL A 225 16.17 -10.16 7.41
CA VAL A 225 15.90 -9.12 8.38
C VAL A 225 15.46 -9.96 9.57
N PRO A 226 16.26 -10.01 10.66
CA PRO A 226 15.91 -10.83 11.80
C PRO A 226 14.44 -10.60 12.09
N ARG A 227 13.71 -11.64 12.51
CA ARG A 227 12.42 -11.41 13.15
C ARG A 227 12.73 -10.54 14.38
N ILE A 228 12.76 -9.21 14.21
CA ILE A 228 13.15 -8.24 15.24
C ILE A 228 12.04 -8.18 16.30
N PHE A 229 10.87 -8.75 15.99
CA PHE A 229 9.72 -8.77 16.87
C PHE A 229 9.62 -10.14 17.55
N ASP A 230 10.25 -10.24 18.72
CA ASP A 230 10.08 -11.30 19.71
C ASP A 230 8.76 -11.11 20.49
N SER A 231 7.69 -10.73 19.78
CA SER A 231 6.37 -10.52 20.38
C SER A 231 5.61 -11.84 20.41
N GLN A 232 5.14 -12.24 21.60
CA GLN A 232 4.22 -13.38 21.74
C GLN A 232 2.86 -13.12 21.05
N ALA A 233 2.53 -11.86 20.78
CA ALA A 233 1.31 -11.46 20.09
C ALA A 233 1.43 -11.64 18.56
N THR A 234 0.38 -12.18 17.95
CA THR A 234 0.30 -12.39 16.50
C THR A 234 -0.96 -11.72 15.91
N TRP A 235 -0.93 -11.41 14.61
CA TRP A 235 -2.11 -10.92 13.89
C TRP A 235 -3.23 -11.96 13.79
N GLN A 236 -2.91 -13.25 13.94
CA GLN A 236 -3.93 -14.30 14.10
C GLN A 236 -4.72 -14.13 15.41
N ASP A 237 -4.07 -13.66 16.49
CA ASP A 237 -4.76 -13.36 17.75
C ASP A 237 -5.71 -12.16 17.59
N VAL A 238 -5.29 -11.15 16.83
CA VAL A 238 -6.15 -10.01 16.45
C VAL A 238 -7.37 -10.49 15.67
N GLU A 239 -7.18 -11.31 14.64
CA GLU A 239 -8.27 -11.85 13.84
C GLU A 239 -9.27 -12.66 14.70
N ARG A 240 -8.78 -13.42 15.68
CA ARG A 240 -9.64 -14.12 16.64
C ARG A 240 -10.46 -13.17 17.51
N VAL A 241 -9.89 -12.04 17.95
CA VAL A 241 -10.63 -11.00 18.68
C VAL A 241 -11.72 -10.40 17.81
N LEU A 242 -11.41 -10.10 16.55
CA LEU A 242 -12.40 -9.60 15.57
C LEU A 242 -13.54 -10.61 15.35
N CYS A 243 -13.20 -11.89 15.14
CA CYS A 243 -14.19 -12.95 14.92
C CYS A 243 -15.01 -13.30 16.18
N GLY A 244 -14.39 -13.23 17.36
CA GLY A 244 -15.01 -13.59 18.64
C GLY A 244 -16.01 -12.55 19.17
N THR A 245 -16.00 -11.34 18.63
CA THR A 245 -16.92 -10.26 19.06
C THR A 245 -18.35 -10.39 18.54
N GLY A 246 -18.65 -11.41 17.72
CA GLY A 246 -20.01 -11.94 17.58
C GLY A 246 -21.08 -10.93 17.15
N VAL A 247 -20.86 -10.18 16.07
CA VAL A 247 -21.94 -9.57 15.29
C VAL A 247 -21.69 -9.93 13.83
N ARG A 248 -22.34 -11.01 13.37
CA ARG A 248 -22.46 -11.36 11.95
C ARG A 248 -23.81 -10.89 11.41
#